data_AF-A0A177PMA9-F1
#
_entry.id   AF-A0A177PMA9-F1
#
_cell.length_a   1.000
_cell.length_b   1.000
_cell.length_c   1.000
_cell.angle_alpha   90.00
_cell.angle_beta   90.00
_cell.angle_gamma   90.00
#
_symmetry.space_group_name_H-M   'P 1'
#
loop_
_entity.id
_entity.type
_entity.pdbx_description
1 polymer ?
#
loop_
_entity_poly.entity_id
_entity_poly.type
_entity_poly.pdbx_seq_one_letter_code
_entity_poly.pdbx_strand_id
1 'polypeptide(L)'
;MLGDRCNMAATAIYLIEKGTQNSSLTTLKKVTSALGVTVATVLPESERGVEMSFRLSENLTNRSEELLETLRSRRKSVDASFDEIEKKVLVYLELMKDLEAQK
;
A
#
# COMPACT_ATOMS: atom_id res chain seq x y z
N MET A 1 -22.41 -30.53 2.50
CA MET A 1 -21.21 -31.02 1.77
C MET A 1 -20.40 -29.83 1.24
N LEU A 2 -19.21 -30.04 0.66
CA LEU A 2 -18.37 -28.93 0.15
C LEU A 2 -19.05 -28.13 -0.97
N GLY A 3 -19.83 -28.82 -1.83
CA GLY A 3 -20.66 -28.20 -2.86
C GLY A 3 -21.65 -27.18 -2.32
N ASP A 4 -22.36 -27.51 -1.24
CA ASP A 4 -23.33 -26.61 -0.61
C ASP A 4 -22.66 -25.39 0.02
N ARG A 5 -21.46 -25.58 0.60
CA ARG A 5 -20.68 -24.49 1.24
C ARG A 5 -20.06 -23.53 0.24
N CYS A 6 -19.71 -24.01 -0.95
CA CYS A 6 -19.09 -23.22 -2.02
C CYS A 6 -20.09 -22.73 -3.07
N ASN A 7 -21.36 -23.12 -2.95
CA ASN A 7 -22.40 -22.95 -3.98
C ASN A 7 -21.93 -23.45 -5.36
N MET A 8 -21.42 -24.68 -5.39
CA MET A 8 -20.86 -25.33 -6.57
C MET A 8 -21.48 -26.72 -6.75
N ALA A 9 -21.73 -27.10 -8.01
CA ALA A 9 -22.14 -28.45 -8.33
C ALA A 9 -21.06 -29.46 -7.91
N ALA A 10 -21.47 -30.59 -7.33
CA ALA A 10 -20.54 -31.65 -6.91
C ALA A 10 -19.68 -32.18 -8.07
N THR A 11 -20.22 -32.20 -9.29
CA THR A 11 -19.50 -32.55 -10.52
C THR A 11 -18.39 -31.56 -10.85
N ALA A 12 -18.59 -30.27 -10.62
CA ALA A 12 -17.57 -29.24 -10.84
C ALA A 12 -16.41 -29.40 -9.85
N ILE A 13 -16.71 -29.70 -8.58
CA ILE A 13 -15.68 -29.98 -7.56
C ILE A 13 -14.89 -31.23 -7.93
N TYR A 14 -15.57 -32.30 -8.35
CA TYR A 14 -14.93 -33.53 -8.77
C TYR A 14 -13.95 -33.33 -9.95
N LEU A 15 -14.32 -32.56 -10.96
CA LEU A 15 -13.45 -32.26 -12.10
C LEU A 15 -12.20 -31.44 -11.72
N ILE A 16 -12.34 -30.57 -10.71
CA ILE A 16 -11.22 -29.81 -10.13
C ILE A 16 -10.28 -30.74 -9.36
N GLU A 17 -10.82 -31.62 -8.51
CA GLU A 17 -10.02 -32.58 -7.72
C GLU A 17 -9.24 -33.57 -8.60
N LYS A 18 -9.80 -33.93 -9.76
CA LYS A 18 -9.14 -34.79 -10.75
C LYS A 18 -8.12 -34.05 -11.63
N GLY A 19 -7.91 -32.75 -11.43
CA GLY A 19 -7.01 -31.94 -12.24
C GLY A 19 -7.44 -31.80 -13.69
N THR A 20 -8.69 -32.14 -14.01
CA THR A 20 -9.24 -32.08 -15.37
C THR A 20 -9.68 -30.65 -15.72
N GLN A 21 -9.95 -29.82 -14.71
CA GLN A 21 -10.34 -28.43 -14.87
C GLN A 21 -9.50 -27.51 -13.98
N ASN A 22 -8.81 -26.55 -14.59
CA ASN A 22 -8.18 -25.45 -13.85
C ASN A 22 -9.26 -24.56 -13.25
N SER A 23 -9.14 -24.28 -11.95
CA SER A 23 -10.05 -23.37 -11.25
C SER A 23 -9.67 -21.92 -11.48
N SER A 24 -10.65 -21.07 -11.76
CA SER A 24 -10.43 -19.62 -11.72
C SER A 24 -10.04 -19.17 -10.29
N LEU A 25 -9.33 -18.04 -10.17
CA LEU A 25 -9.01 -17.44 -8.88
C LEU A 25 -10.27 -17.17 -8.04
N THR A 26 -11.38 -16.83 -8.69
CA THR A 26 -12.68 -16.60 -8.06
C THR A 26 -13.26 -17.88 -7.46
N THR A 27 -13.14 -19.00 -8.16
CA THR A 27 -13.56 -20.32 -7.66
C THR A 27 -12.69 -20.73 -6.48
N LEU A 28 -11.38 -20.54 -6.59
CA LEU A 28 -10.42 -20.89 -5.55
C LEU A 28 -10.70 -20.10 -4.26
N LYS A 29 -10.95 -18.79 -4.36
CA LYS A 29 -11.35 -17.93 -3.23
C LYS A 29 -12.62 -18.43 -2.53
N LYS A 30 -13.65 -18.84 -3.27
CA LYS A 30 -14.89 -19.39 -2.69
C LYS A 30 -14.63 -20.67 -1.91
N VAL A 31 -13.84 -21.58 -2.49
CA VAL A 31 -13.50 -22.87 -1.86
C VAL A 31 -12.64 -22.66 -0.62
N THR A 32 -11.63 -21.78 -0.68
CA THR A 32 -10.75 -21.49 0.47
C THR A 32 -11.50 -20.82 1.61
N SER A 33 -12.39 -19.86 1.31
CA SER A 33 -13.24 -19.23 2.31
C SER A 33 -14.21 -20.22 2.95
N ALA A 34 -14.80 -21.11 2.17
CA ALA A 34 -15.65 -22.18 2.70
C ALA A 34 -14.86 -23.12 3.61
N LEU A 35 -13.59 -23.40 3.31
CA LEU A 35 -12.71 -24.27 4.08
C LEU A 35 -12.02 -23.57 5.27
N GLY A 36 -12.08 -22.24 5.37
CA GLY A 36 -11.37 -21.48 6.41
C GLY A 36 -9.85 -21.43 6.21
N VAL A 37 -9.36 -21.66 4.99
CA VAL A 37 -7.93 -21.61 4.64
C VAL A 37 -7.64 -20.44 3.71
N THR A 38 -6.36 -20.10 3.53
CA THR A 38 -5.98 -19.03 2.59
C THR A 38 -5.70 -19.58 1.20
N VAL A 39 -5.94 -18.79 0.16
CA VAL A 39 -5.68 -19.17 -1.25
C VAL A 39 -4.24 -19.65 -1.45
N ALA A 40 -3.28 -19.00 -0.79
CA ALA A 40 -1.86 -19.35 -0.83
C ALA A 40 -1.55 -20.79 -0.35
N THR A 41 -2.40 -21.40 0.49
CA THR A 41 -2.18 -22.78 0.97
C THR A 41 -2.47 -23.84 -0.08
N VAL A 42 -3.35 -23.53 -1.04
CA VAL A 42 -3.84 -24.47 -2.07
C VAL A 42 -3.24 -24.20 -3.45
N LEU A 43 -2.60 -23.04 -3.65
CA LEU A 43 -1.86 -22.78 -4.88
C LEU A 43 -0.61 -23.66 -4.98
N PRO A 44 -0.24 -24.13 -6.19
CA PRO A 44 1.06 -24.74 -6.44
C PRO A 44 2.21 -23.80 -6.06
N GLU A 45 3.35 -24.32 -5.62
CA GLU A 45 4.52 -23.49 -5.24
C GLU A 45 4.96 -22.53 -6.35
N SER A 46 4.84 -22.96 -7.62
CA SER A 46 5.13 -22.15 -8.80
C SER A 46 4.21 -20.92 -8.95
N GLU A 47 2.98 -21.00 -8.47
CA GLU A 47 1.97 -19.93 -8.58
C GLU A 47 1.96 -19.03 -7.32
N ARG A 48 2.37 -19.55 -6.16
CA ARG A 48 2.52 -18.77 -4.92
C ARG A 48 3.53 -17.62 -5.08
N GLY A 49 4.59 -17.83 -5.86
CA GLY A 49 5.61 -16.81 -6.11
C GLY A 49 5.06 -15.55 -6.80
N VAL A 50 4.09 -15.72 -7.70
CA VAL A 50 3.49 -14.61 -8.45
C VAL A 50 2.57 -13.77 -7.57
N GLU A 51 1.72 -14.41 -6.74
CA GLU A 51 0.83 -13.70 -5.83
C GLU A 51 1.61 -12.97 -4.71
N MET A 52 2.68 -13.60 -4.20
CA MET A 52 3.58 -12.95 -3.24
C MET A 52 4.31 -11.75 -3.86
N SER A 53 4.82 -11.88 -5.09
CA SER A 53 5.45 -10.78 -5.83
C SER A 53 4.48 -9.61 -6.04
N PHE A 54 3.22 -9.90 -6.42
CA PHE A 54 2.19 -8.88 -6.57
C PHE A 54 1.92 -8.13 -5.25
N ARG A 55 1.71 -8.85 -4.15
CA ARG A 55 1.47 -8.23 -2.83
C ARG A 55 2.67 -7.43 -2.33
N LEU A 56 3.89 -7.88 -2.60
CA LEU A 56 5.13 -7.15 -2.30
C LEU A 56 5.19 -5.85 -3.12
N SER A 57 4.87 -5.90 -4.41
CA SER A 57 4.88 -4.73 -5.29
C SER A 57 3.84 -3.67 -4.87
N GLU A 58 2.64 -4.11 -4.49
CA GLU A 58 1.59 -3.24 -3.99
C GLU A 58 2.00 -2.58 -2.66
N ASN A 59 2.57 -3.36 -1.73
CA ASN A 59 3.07 -2.83 -0.46
C ASN A 59 4.20 -1.81 -0.65
N LEU A 60 5.15 -2.10 -1.54
CA LEU A 60 6.23 -1.19 -1.89
C LEU A 60 5.71 0.11 -2.50
N THR A 61 4.69 0.02 -3.37
CA THR A 61 4.06 1.19 -3.99
C THR A 61 3.40 2.07 -2.94
N ASN A 62 2.55 1.48 -2.09
CA ASN A 62 1.87 2.21 -1.02
C ASN A 62 2.87 2.88 -0.06
N ARG A 63 3.95 2.17 0.30
CA ARG A 63 4.98 2.71 1.19
C ARG A 63 5.80 3.81 0.53
N SER A 64 6.00 3.74 -0.79
CA SER A 64 6.65 4.81 -1.55
C SER A 64 5.81 6.09 -1.59
N GLU A 65 4.50 5.96 -1.73
CA GLU A 65 3.56 7.10 -1.72
C GLU A 65 3.52 7.78 -0.35
N GLU A 66 3.46 6.99 0.74
CA GLU A 66 3.48 7.51 2.11
C GLU A 66 4.78 8.29 2.41
N LEU A 67 5.92 7.75 1.97
CA LEU A 67 7.21 8.43 2.11
C LEU A 67 7.27 9.72 1.29
N LEU A 68 6.75 9.72 0.05
CA LEU A 68 6.69 10.92 -0.78
C LEU A 68 5.85 12.01 -0.11
N GLU A 69 4.71 11.66 0.48
CA GLU A 69 3.87 12.64 1.16
C GLU A 69 4.53 13.18 2.43
N THR A 70 5.21 12.32 3.19
CA THR A 70 6.02 12.73 4.34
C THR A 70 7.12 13.71 3.93
N LEU A 71 7.85 13.42 2.85
CA LEU A 71 8.91 14.30 2.33
C LEU A 71 8.35 15.63 1.83
N ARG A 72 7.20 15.63 1.14
CA ARG A 72 6.52 16.87 0.70
C ARG A 72 6.10 17.73 1.89
N SER A 73 5.52 17.12 2.92
CA SER A 73 5.11 17.81 4.14
C SER A 73 6.31 18.43 4.86
N ARG A 74 7.40 17.67 5.01
CA ARG A 74 8.66 18.17 5.59
C ARG A 74 9.23 19.33 4.78
N ARG A 75 9.24 19.23 3.45
CA ARG A 75 9.73 20.32 2.58
C ARG A 75 8.95 21.61 2.81
N LYS A 76 7.61 21.55 2.82
CA LYS A 76 6.76 22.71 3.10
C LYS A 76 7.06 23.34 4.46
N SER A 77 7.28 22.51 5.49
CA SER A 77 7.64 23.01 6.83
C SER A 77 8.98 23.73 6.83
N VAL A 78 9.97 23.20 6.12
CA VAL A 78 11.30 23.81 6.00
C VAL A 78 11.21 25.14 5.25
N ASP A 79 10.50 25.16 4.12
CA ASP A 79 10.27 26.38 3.32
C ASP A 79 9.63 27.47 4.19
N ALA A 80 8.60 27.12 4.98
CA ALA A 80 7.94 28.06 5.89
C ALA A 80 8.87 28.58 7.00
N SER A 81 9.78 27.75 7.53
CA SER A 81 10.79 28.20 8.50
C SER A 81 11.77 29.20 7.89
N PHE A 82 12.19 28.98 6.63
CA PHE A 82 13.05 29.95 5.94
C PHE A 82 12.34 31.29 5.72
N ASP A 83 11.08 31.28 5.28
CA ASP A 83 10.28 32.50 5.12
C ASP A 83 10.15 33.28 6.45
N GLU A 84 10.00 32.58 7.57
CA GLU A 84 9.92 33.19 8.90
C GLU A 84 11.25 33.81 9.32
N ILE A 85 12.36 33.10 9.07
CA ILE A 85 13.71 33.62 9.35
C ILE A 85 13.99 34.86 8.51
N GLU A 86 13.66 34.86 7.22
CA GLU A 86 13.86 36.00 6.33
C GLU A 86 13.12 37.24 6.84
N LYS A 87 11.86 37.09 7.25
CA LYS A 87 11.07 38.18 7.86
C LYS A 87 11.72 38.71 9.14
N LYS A 88 12.19 37.83 10.02
CA LYS A 88 12.86 38.25 11.26
C LYS A 88 14.14 39.02 10.96
N VAL A 89 14.94 38.57 9.99
CA VAL A 89 16.18 39.24 9.58
C VAL A 89 15.87 40.64 9.04
N LEU A 90 14.85 40.80 8.21
CA LEU A 90 14.44 42.11 7.70
C LEU A 90 14.07 43.08 8.83
N VAL A 91 13.27 42.63 9.80
CA VAL A 91 12.91 43.44 10.97
C VAL A 91 14.14 43.83 11.78
N TYR A 92 15.08 42.91 12.01
CA TYR A 92 16.32 43.22 12.71
C TYR A 92 17.17 44.27 11.98
N LEU A 93 17.27 44.18 10.66
CA LEU A 93 18.03 45.14 9.85
C LEU A 93 17.40 46.54 9.90
N GLU A 94 16.07 46.63 9.88
CA GLU A 94 15.35 47.90 9.99
C GLU A 94 15.57 48.53 11.37
N LEU A 95 15.45 47.73 12.43
CA LEU A 95 15.68 48.19 13.80
C LEU A 95 17.12 48.67 14.04
N MET A 96 18.11 48.01 13.43
CA MET A 96 19.51 48.44 13.50
C MET A 96 19.73 49.79 12.80
N LYS A 97 19.10 50.03 11.64
CA LYS A 97 19.18 51.33 10.96
C LYS A 97 18.61 52.45 11.81
N ASP A 98 17.47 52.21 12.45
CA ASP A 98 16.83 53.20 13.33
C ASP A 98 17.71 53.54 14.53
N LEU A 99 18.38 52.55 15.12
CA LEU A 99 19.33 52.75 16.23
C LEU A 99 20.58 53.51 15.81
N GLU A 100 21.09 53.28 14.59
CA GLU A 100 22.22 54.03 14.03
C GLU A 100 21.84 55.49 13.73
N ALA A 101 20.61 55.74 13.26
CA ALA A 101 20.11 57.09 12.98
C ALA A 101 19.85 57.94 14.24
N GLN A 102 19.76 57.32 15.41
CA GLN A 102 19.56 58.00 16.71
C GLN A 102 20.87 58.34 17.44
N LYS A 103 22.04 57.91 16.93
CA LYS A 103 23.37 58.26 17.44
C LYS A 103 23.96 59.47 16.74
#